data_AF-A0A9X7QWF3-F1
#
_entry.id   AF-A0A9X7QWF3-F1
#
_cell.length_a   1.000
_cell.length_b   1.000
_cell.length_c   1.000
_cell.angle_alpha   90.00
_cell.angle_beta   90.00
_cell.angle_gamma   90.00
#
_symmetry.space_group_name_H-M   'P 1'
#
loop_
_entity.id
_entity.type
_entity.pdbx_description
1 polymer ?
#
loop_
_entity_poly.entity_id
_entity_poly.type
_entity_poly.pdbx_seq_one_letter_code
_entity_poly.pdbx_strand_id
1 'polypeptide(L)'
;MEIETVEELIEIAESAVGKKVKEYDIKNRLASKGNKGGIGQILEEGLFGYAINSTSEADFGELGVELKATPVKQNKNKAFAAKERLVLNIINYMKEVEYSFETSSFWRKNEKILMMFYFWDKELDRGDYRILKSVLYTYPEDDLEIIKNDWEIIVGKIRAGKAEELSEGDTMYLGACTKGVKRRCDAFVTSPFLPVYSNCYIPK
;
A
#
# COMPACT_ATOMS: atom_id res chain seq x y z
N MET A 1 -3.31 -3.97 23.35
CA MET A 1 -2.95 -5.34 22.97
C MET A 1 -1.69 -5.20 22.19
N GLU A 2 -0.62 -5.85 22.62
CA GLU A 2 0.66 -5.84 21.92
C GLU A 2 0.70 -7.16 21.14
N ILE A 3 0.85 -7.08 19.81
CA ILE A 3 0.98 -8.27 18.96
C ILE A 3 2.48 -8.52 18.83
N GLU A 4 2.94 -9.65 19.36
CA GLU A 4 4.37 -9.94 19.51
C GLU A 4 4.90 -10.82 18.36
N THR A 5 4.02 -11.54 17.67
CA THR A 5 4.40 -12.49 16.62
C THR A 5 3.61 -12.28 15.32
N VAL A 6 4.19 -12.73 14.21
CA VAL A 6 3.53 -12.72 12.90
C VAL A 6 2.35 -13.71 12.89
N GLU A 7 2.46 -14.80 13.61
CA GLU A 7 1.41 -15.81 13.77
C GLU A 7 0.17 -15.23 14.45
N GLU A 8 0.34 -14.53 15.60
CA GLU A 8 -0.76 -13.82 16.27
C GLU A 8 -1.40 -12.77 15.36
N LEU A 9 -0.58 -12.03 14.59
CA LEU A 9 -1.08 -11.06 13.64
C LEU A 9 -1.99 -11.69 12.58
N ILE A 10 -1.59 -12.85 12.05
CA ILE A 10 -2.38 -13.63 11.08
C ILE A 10 -3.68 -14.13 11.71
N GLU A 11 -3.63 -14.70 12.92
CA GLU A 11 -4.82 -15.20 13.61
C GLU A 11 -5.86 -14.10 13.86
N ILE A 12 -5.40 -12.91 14.28
CA ILE A 12 -6.26 -11.74 14.45
C ILE A 12 -6.87 -11.34 13.10
N ALA A 13 -6.06 -11.28 12.04
CA ALA A 13 -6.53 -10.94 10.69
C ALA A 13 -7.58 -11.93 10.16
N GLU A 14 -7.37 -13.23 10.36
CA GLU A 14 -8.29 -14.30 9.99
C GLU A 14 -9.60 -14.24 10.78
N SER A 15 -9.55 -13.88 12.07
CA SER A 15 -10.74 -13.68 12.91
C SER A 15 -11.70 -12.61 12.37
N ALA A 16 -11.21 -11.74 11.47
CA ALA A 16 -11.98 -10.68 10.84
C ALA A 16 -12.69 -11.11 9.55
N VAL A 17 -12.32 -12.25 8.96
CA VAL A 17 -12.93 -12.75 7.73
C VAL A 17 -14.43 -13.01 7.95
N GLY A 18 -15.24 -12.51 7.02
CA GLY A 18 -16.71 -12.58 7.07
C GLY A 18 -17.39 -11.42 7.82
N LYS A 19 -16.67 -10.70 8.69
CA LYS A 19 -17.18 -9.56 9.44
C LYS A 19 -17.23 -8.29 8.60
N LYS A 20 -18.06 -7.34 9.04
CA LYS A 20 -18.23 -6.04 8.40
C LYS A 20 -17.22 -5.04 8.95
N VAL A 21 -16.75 -4.13 8.10
CA VAL A 21 -15.79 -3.08 8.50
C VAL A 21 -16.27 -2.26 9.70
N LYS A 22 -17.56 -1.94 9.78
CA LYS A 22 -18.13 -1.14 10.88
C LYS A 22 -18.00 -1.77 12.26
N GLU A 23 -17.81 -3.09 12.34
CA GLU A 23 -17.59 -3.79 13.62
C GLU A 23 -16.27 -3.35 14.29
N TYR A 24 -15.35 -2.82 13.49
CA TYR A 24 -14.05 -2.33 13.93
C TYR A 24 -13.99 -0.80 14.00
N ASP A 25 -15.07 -0.07 13.67
CA ASP A 25 -15.04 1.39 13.65
C ASP A 25 -15.20 2.03 15.05
N ILE A 26 -14.25 1.73 15.93
CA ILE A 26 -14.27 2.16 17.34
C ILE A 26 -14.03 3.67 17.52
N LYS A 27 -13.53 4.35 16.48
CA LYS A 27 -13.27 5.81 16.46
C LYS A 27 -14.24 6.60 15.58
N ASN A 28 -15.29 5.96 15.06
CA ASN A 28 -16.30 6.59 14.19
C ASN A 28 -15.69 7.28 12.94
N ARG A 29 -14.68 6.65 12.34
CA ARG A 29 -14.01 7.12 11.12
C ARG A 29 -14.91 7.08 9.90
N LEU A 30 -15.91 6.20 9.88
CA LEU A 30 -16.88 6.12 8.78
C LEU A 30 -17.72 7.41 8.66
N ALA A 31 -17.90 8.16 9.76
CA ALA A 31 -18.62 9.44 9.75
C ALA A 31 -17.82 10.59 9.09
N SER A 32 -16.51 10.46 8.97
CA SER A 32 -15.65 11.49 8.39
C SER A 32 -15.75 11.50 6.86
N LYS A 33 -16.52 12.46 6.32
CA LYS A 33 -16.64 12.68 4.87
C LYS A 33 -15.27 12.96 4.24
N GLY A 34 -14.89 12.19 3.22
CA GLY A 34 -13.70 12.41 2.41
C GLY A 34 -12.46 11.57 2.75
N ASN A 35 -12.48 10.77 3.82
CA ASN A 35 -11.32 9.95 4.19
C ASN A 35 -11.26 8.65 3.35
N LYS A 36 -10.56 8.70 2.20
CA LYS A 36 -10.40 7.58 1.26
C LYS A 36 -9.61 6.40 1.84
N GLY A 37 -8.66 6.66 2.75
CA GLY A 37 -7.86 5.64 3.45
C GLY A 37 -8.52 5.07 4.71
N GLY A 38 -9.78 5.42 4.98
CA GLY A 38 -10.41 5.15 6.27
C GLY A 38 -10.53 3.68 6.66
N ILE A 39 -10.58 2.73 5.72
CA ILE A 39 -10.74 1.31 6.08
C ILE A 39 -9.46 0.72 6.67
N GLY A 40 -8.29 1.04 6.11
CA GLY A 40 -7.00 0.62 6.71
C GLY A 40 -6.90 1.09 8.16
N GLN A 41 -7.16 2.38 8.36
CA GLN A 41 -7.19 3.02 9.69
C GLN A 41 -8.18 2.39 10.68
N ILE A 42 -9.36 1.99 10.20
CA ILE A 42 -10.36 1.29 11.00
C ILE A 42 -9.83 -0.07 11.46
N LEU A 43 -9.14 -0.80 10.57
CA LEU A 43 -8.56 -2.10 10.92
C LEU A 43 -7.36 -1.95 11.86
N GLU A 44 -6.46 -1.00 11.60
CA GLU A 44 -5.31 -0.71 12.50
C GLU A 44 -5.78 -0.49 13.93
N GLU A 45 -6.71 0.45 14.15
CA GLU A 45 -7.16 0.81 15.49
C GLU A 45 -8.14 -0.21 16.09
N GLY A 46 -9.10 -0.67 15.30
CA GLY A 46 -10.23 -1.46 15.78
C GLY A 46 -10.00 -2.95 15.81
N LEU A 47 -9.28 -3.49 14.83
CA LEU A 47 -8.99 -4.93 14.74
C LEU A 47 -7.67 -5.25 15.44
N PHE A 48 -6.60 -4.51 15.13
CA PHE A 48 -5.27 -4.80 15.65
C PHE A 48 -4.93 -4.04 16.94
N GLY A 49 -5.65 -2.95 17.24
CA GLY A 49 -5.41 -2.14 18.44
C GLY A 49 -4.20 -1.21 18.33
N TYR A 50 -3.68 -0.98 17.13
CA TYR A 50 -2.56 -0.08 16.87
C TYR A 50 -3.04 1.35 16.65
N ALA A 51 -2.32 2.31 17.22
CA ALA A 51 -2.56 3.72 16.93
C ALA A 51 -2.04 4.05 15.52
N ILE A 52 -2.82 4.81 14.76
CA ILE A 52 -2.37 5.31 13.47
C ILE A 52 -1.18 6.22 13.69
N ASN A 53 -0.12 5.94 12.96
CA ASN A 53 1.05 6.78 12.90
C ASN A 53 1.27 7.23 11.44
N SER A 54 2.10 8.24 11.26
CA SER A 54 2.49 8.72 9.92
C SER A 54 3.97 8.48 9.67
N THR A 55 4.54 7.44 10.28
CA THR A 55 5.95 7.11 10.07
C THR A 55 6.12 6.48 8.69
N SER A 56 7.34 6.51 8.18
CA SER A 56 7.67 5.83 6.92
C SER A 56 7.88 4.32 7.08
N GLU A 57 7.76 3.80 8.30
CA GLU A 57 7.97 2.40 8.63
C GLU A 57 6.74 1.56 8.28
N ALA A 58 6.86 0.24 8.45
CA ALA A 58 5.74 -0.66 8.31
C ALA A 58 4.72 -0.43 9.44
N ASP A 59 3.43 -0.67 9.18
CA ASP A 59 2.37 -0.43 10.17
C ASP A 59 2.58 -1.26 11.46
N PHE A 60 3.12 -2.48 11.34
CA PHE A 60 3.58 -3.32 12.44
C PHE A 60 5.12 -3.35 12.47
N GLY A 61 5.73 -2.22 12.86
CA GLY A 61 7.18 -1.98 12.78
C GLY A 61 8.05 -3.09 13.39
N GLU A 62 7.72 -3.56 14.60
CA GLU A 62 8.45 -4.64 15.29
C GLU A 62 8.42 -5.97 14.53
N LEU A 63 7.39 -6.21 13.73
CA LEU A 63 7.21 -7.43 12.93
C LEU A 63 7.71 -7.27 11.48
N GLY A 64 7.99 -6.04 11.05
CA GLY A 64 8.30 -5.70 9.66
C GLY A 64 7.14 -5.99 8.70
N VAL A 65 5.89 -5.84 9.16
CA VAL A 65 4.69 -6.15 8.35
C VAL A 65 3.88 -4.89 8.05
N GLU A 66 3.56 -4.66 6.79
CA GLU A 66 2.70 -3.56 6.34
C GLU A 66 1.26 -4.04 6.12
N LEU A 67 0.27 -3.24 6.54
CA LEU A 67 -1.14 -3.53 6.33
C LEU A 67 -1.65 -2.89 5.03
N LYS A 68 -2.23 -3.70 4.15
CA LYS A 68 -2.91 -3.22 2.94
C LYS A 68 -4.36 -3.69 2.89
N ALA A 69 -5.27 -2.80 3.30
CA ALA A 69 -6.71 -3.01 3.12
C ALA A 69 -7.12 -2.71 1.66
N THR A 70 -7.45 -3.75 0.89
CA THR A 70 -7.64 -3.65 -0.57
C THR A 70 -9.07 -4.00 -0.99
N PRO A 71 -9.78 -3.11 -1.72
CA PRO A 71 -11.11 -3.39 -2.20
C PRO A 71 -11.09 -4.36 -3.39
N VAL A 72 -11.97 -5.35 -3.38
CA VAL A 72 -12.25 -6.20 -4.53
C VAL A 72 -13.70 -6.04 -4.97
N LYS A 73 -13.94 -6.07 -6.27
CA LYS A 73 -15.28 -6.08 -6.87
C LYS A 73 -15.54 -7.43 -7.51
N GLN A 74 -16.80 -7.80 -7.63
CA GLN A 74 -17.20 -8.95 -8.42
C GLN A 74 -17.62 -8.50 -9.83
N ASN A 75 -17.02 -9.11 -10.84
CA ASN A 75 -17.36 -8.87 -12.23
C ASN A 75 -18.64 -9.61 -12.62
N LYS A 76 -19.20 -9.29 -13.80
CA LYS A 76 -20.43 -9.94 -14.31
C LYS A 76 -20.31 -11.46 -14.44
N ASN A 77 -19.10 -11.97 -14.70
CA ASN A 77 -18.80 -13.40 -14.77
C ASN A 77 -18.57 -14.05 -13.39
N LYS A 78 -18.93 -13.36 -12.29
CA LYS A 78 -18.74 -13.77 -10.89
C LYS A 78 -17.29 -13.86 -10.41
N ALA A 79 -16.29 -13.59 -11.25
CA ALA A 79 -14.89 -13.52 -10.84
C ALA A 79 -14.61 -12.25 -10.02
N PHE A 80 -13.76 -12.36 -9.01
CA PHE A 80 -13.27 -11.20 -8.26
C PHE A 80 -12.13 -10.51 -9.01
N ALA A 81 -12.09 -9.19 -8.92
CA ALA A 81 -11.01 -8.37 -9.44
C ALA A 81 -10.71 -7.22 -8.47
N ALA A 82 -9.47 -6.74 -8.45
CA ALA A 82 -9.12 -5.53 -7.73
C ALA A 82 -10.00 -4.36 -8.20
N LYS A 83 -10.60 -3.63 -7.26
CA LYS A 83 -11.44 -2.47 -7.58
C LYS A 83 -10.61 -1.21 -7.82
N GLU A 84 -9.44 -1.15 -7.21
CA GLU A 84 -8.48 -0.04 -7.27
C GLU A 84 -7.06 -0.58 -7.34
N ARG A 85 -6.14 0.26 -7.80
CA ARG A 85 -4.72 -0.05 -7.84
C ARG A 85 -4.15 -0.07 -6.43
N LEU A 86 -3.34 -1.08 -6.12
CA LEU A 86 -2.58 -1.12 -4.88
C LEU A 86 -1.43 -0.12 -4.94
N VAL A 87 -1.33 0.74 -3.93
CA VAL A 87 -0.20 1.66 -3.75
C VAL A 87 0.65 1.12 -2.60
N LEU A 88 1.94 0.94 -2.85
CA LEU A 88 2.89 0.41 -1.88
C LEU A 88 3.39 1.55 -0.98
N ASN A 89 4.22 2.44 -1.52
CA ASN A 89 4.67 3.65 -0.84
C ASN A 89 4.99 4.79 -1.83
N ILE A 90 5.09 6.01 -1.31
CA ILE A 90 5.51 7.19 -2.09
C ILE A 90 7.02 7.10 -2.32
N ILE A 91 7.47 7.44 -3.54
CA ILE A 91 8.90 7.55 -3.87
C ILE A 91 9.42 8.89 -3.37
N ASN A 92 10.33 8.87 -2.40
CA ASN A 92 11.05 10.07 -1.97
C ASN A 92 12.32 10.21 -2.81
N TYR A 93 12.24 10.95 -3.93
CA TYR A 93 13.36 11.07 -4.88
C TYR A 93 14.68 11.51 -4.26
N MET A 94 14.66 12.36 -3.23
CA MET A 94 15.87 12.86 -2.57
C MET A 94 16.58 11.77 -1.77
N LYS A 95 15.82 10.92 -1.08
CA LYS A 95 16.37 9.87 -0.22
C LYS A 95 16.56 8.54 -0.94
N GLU A 96 15.66 8.20 -1.86
CA GLU A 96 15.65 6.88 -2.50
C GLU A 96 16.93 6.60 -3.28
N VAL A 97 17.54 7.65 -3.86
CA VAL A 97 18.80 7.55 -4.61
C VAL A 97 20.00 7.18 -3.73
N GLU A 98 19.91 7.41 -2.42
CA GLU A 98 20.98 7.17 -1.44
C GLU A 98 21.02 5.70 -0.97
N TYR A 99 19.97 4.93 -1.24
CA TYR A 99 19.83 3.56 -0.73
C TYR A 99 20.25 2.50 -1.76
N SER A 100 20.55 1.30 -1.25
CA SER A 100 20.47 0.05 -2.02
C SER A 100 19.03 -0.47 -2.01
N PHE A 101 18.72 -1.50 -2.81
CA PHE A 101 17.41 -2.14 -2.76
C PHE A 101 17.02 -2.57 -1.33
N GLU A 102 17.89 -3.29 -0.61
CA GLU A 102 17.62 -3.83 0.72
C GLU A 102 17.42 -2.74 1.78
N THR A 103 17.96 -1.54 1.57
CA THR A 103 17.84 -0.40 2.48
C THR A 103 16.83 0.65 2.00
N SER A 104 16.22 0.43 0.83
CA SER A 104 15.27 1.34 0.21
C SER A 104 14.02 1.54 1.04
N SER A 105 13.27 2.62 0.78
CA SER A 105 11.96 2.80 1.39
C SER A 105 10.95 1.78 0.89
N PHE A 106 11.12 1.31 -0.36
CA PHE A 106 10.32 0.24 -0.94
C PHE A 106 10.47 -1.06 -0.14
N TRP A 107 11.69 -1.59 -0.02
CA TRP A 107 11.90 -2.93 0.55
C TRP A 107 11.52 -2.96 2.03
N ARG A 108 12.03 -2.00 2.83
CA ARG A 108 11.74 -1.94 4.27
C ARG A 108 10.26 -1.89 4.61
N LYS A 109 9.42 -1.30 3.76
CA LYS A 109 7.98 -1.18 3.98
C LYS A 109 7.17 -2.31 3.35
N ASN A 110 7.72 -3.04 2.38
CA ASN A 110 6.94 -4.00 1.60
C ASN A 110 7.47 -5.42 1.66
N GLU A 111 8.54 -5.71 2.39
CA GLU A 111 9.11 -7.06 2.56
C GLU A 111 8.04 -8.11 2.95
N LYS A 112 7.16 -7.75 3.89
CA LYS A 112 5.99 -8.56 4.28
C LYS A 112 4.73 -7.69 4.25
N ILE A 113 3.71 -8.12 3.53
CA ILE A 113 2.47 -7.37 3.38
C ILE A 113 1.29 -8.20 3.86
N LEU A 114 0.62 -7.74 4.92
CA LEU A 114 -0.67 -8.27 5.33
C LEU A 114 -1.78 -7.66 4.46
N MET A 115 -2.25 -8.44 3.49
CA MET A 115 -3.33 -8.07 2.60
C MET A 115 -4.68 -8.40 3.22
N MET A 116 -5.50 -7.38 3.47
CA MET A 116 -6.88 -7.51 3.94
C MET A 116 -7.85 -7.17 2.81
N PHE A 117 -8.41 -8.18 2.15
CA PHE A 117 -9.35 -7.99 1.06
C PHE A 117 -10.77 -7.79 1.58
N TYR A 118 -11.46 -6.75 1.12
CA TYR A 118 -12.87 -6.53 1.44
C TYR A 118 -13.73 -6.34 0.19
N PHE A 119 -14.98 -6.78 0.26
CA PHE A 119 -15.92 -6.67 -0.85
C PHE A 119 -16.42 -5.24 -0.98
N TRP A 120 -16.10 -4.65 -2.13
CA TRP A 120 -16.66 -3.36 -2.53
C TRP A 120 -17.92 -3.58 -3.36
N ASP A 121 -18.99 -2.91 -2.94
CA ASP A 121 -20.23 -2.78 -3.69
C ASP A 121 -20.68 -1.32 -3.67
N LYS A 122 -21.10 -0.79 -4.81
CA LYS A 122 -21.60 0.59 -4.93
C LYS A 122 -22.94 0.80 -4.23
N GLU A 123 -23.70 -0.27 -4.02
CA GLU A 123 -25.01 -0.22 -3.37
C GLU A 123 -24.91 -0.36 -1.83
N LEU A 124 -23.72 -0.66 -1.30
CA LEU A 124 -23.48 -0.79 0.13
C LEU A 124 -22.74 0.43 0.69
N ASP A 125 -23.09 0.77 1.92
CA ASP A 125 -22.30 1.69 2.72
C ASP A 125 -20.92 1.08 3.03
N ARG A 126 -19.90 1.94 3.12
CA ARG A 126 -18.50 1.52 3.38
C ARG A 126 -18.36 0.66 4.62
N GLY A 127 -19.16 0.93 5.66
CA GLY A 127 -19.15 0.16 6.90
C GLY A 127 -19.72 -1.25 6.74
N ASP A 128 -20.55 -1.49 5.73
CA ASP A 128 -21.16 -2.79 5.45
C ASP A 128 -20.35 -3.66 4.49
N TYR A 129 -19.21 -3.16 3.99
CA TYR A 129 -18.24 -3.98 3.27
C TYR A 129 -17.75 -5.12 4.16
N ARG A 130 -17.76 -6.33 3.60
CA ARG A 130 -17.32 -7.54 4.31
C ARG A 130 -15.87 -7.82 4.00
N ILE A 131 -15.09 -8.14 5.02
CA ILE A 131 -13.74 -8.67 4.86
C ILE A 131 -13.89 -10.09 4.29
N LEU A 132 -13.24 -10.35 3.17
CA LEU A 132 -13.36 -11.61 2.44
C LEU A 132 -12.20 -12.56 2.73
N LYS A 133 -11.00 -12.02 2.87
CA LYS A 133 -9.78 -12.82 3.01
C LYS A 133 -8.64 -11.99 3.59
N SER A 134 -7.86 -12.61 4.46
CA SER A 134 -6.54 -12.15 4.89
C SER A 134 -5.47 -13.00 4.22
N VAL A 135 -4.34 -12.39 3.82
CA VAL A 135 -3.16 -13.11 3.30
C VAL A 135 -1.92 -12.36 3.78
N LEU A 136 -1.00 -13.06 4.44
CA LEU A 136 0.37 -12.56 4.57
C LEU A 136 1.14 -12.89 3.29
N TYR A 137 1.55 -11.85 2.57
CA TYR A 137 2.29 -11.98 1.32
C TYR A 137 3.78 -11.73 1.55
N THR A 138 4.59 -12.63 1.02
CA THR A 138 6.04 -12.52 0.86
C THR A 138 6.40 -12.83 -0.58
N TYR A 139 7.56 -12.37 -1.03
CA TYR A 139 7.97 -12.49 -2.43
C TYR A 139 8.58 -13.86 -2.71
N PRO A 140 8.13 -14.58 -3.76
CA PRO A 140 8.88 -15.68 -4.35
C PRO A 140 10.27 -15.20 -4.82
N GLU A 141 11.27 -16.08 -4.79
CA GLU A 141 12.66 -15.73 -5.11
C GLU A 141 12.81 -15.21 -6.55
N ASP A 142 12.21 -15.91 -7.52
CA ASP A 142 12.23 -15.51 -8.94
C ASP A 142 11.56 -14.14 -9.16
N ASP A 143 10.42 -13.89 -8.51
CA ASP A 143 9.71 -12.61 -8.60
C ASP A 143 10.51 -11.48 -7.95
N LEU A 144 11.21 -11.77 -6.86
CA LEU A 144 12.02 -10.80 -6.13
C LEU A 144 13.19 -10.32 -6.99
N GLU A 145 13.83 -11.19 -7.77
CA GLU A 145 14.91 -10.79 -8.68
C GLU A 145 14.41 -9.77 -9.72
N ILE A 146 13.22 -9.99 -10.28
CA ILE A 146 12.59 -9.06 -11.24
C ILE A 146 12.27 -7.72 -10.55
N ILE A 147 11.71 -7.76 -9.34
CA ILE A 147 11.38 -6.57 -8.56
C ILE A 147 12.63 -5.75 -8.20
N LYS A 148 13.74 -6.41 -7.85
CA LYS A 148 15.04 -5.76 -7.61
C LYS A 148 15.53 -5.03 -8.86
N ASN A 149 15.49 -5.69 -10.01
CA ASN A 149 15.88 -5.10 -11.27
C ASN A 149 14.98 -3.90 -11.65
N ASP A 150 13.67 -4.03 -11.49
CA ASP A 150 12.72 -2.95 -11.75
C ASP A 150 12.96 -1.73 -10.84
N TRP A 151 13.26 -1.96 -9.56
CA TRP A 151 13.63 -0.89 -8.63
C TRP A 151 14.91 -0.17 -9.08
N GLU A 152 15.95 -0.90 -9.49
CA GLU A 152 17.19 -0.31 -10.00
C GLU A 152 16.97 0.49 -11.30
N ILE A 153 16.06 0.05 -12.17
CA ILE A 153 15.68 0.83 -13.38
C ILE A 153 15.03 2.16 -12.97
N ILE A 154 14.06 2.12 -12.05
CA ILE A 154 13.35 3.31 -11.57
C ILE A 154 14.33 4.26 -10.88
N VAL A 155 15.12 3.78 -9.92
CA VAL A 155 16.05 4.60 -9.15
C VAL A 155 17.23 5.06 -10.00
N GLY A 156 17.68 4.24 -10.96
CA GLY A 156 18.67 4.63 -11.97
C GLY A 156 18.23 5.85 -12.78
N LYS A 157 16.97 5.90 -13.23
CA LYS A 157 16.43 7.10 -13.90
C LYS A 157 16.40 8.32 -12.97
N ILE A 158 16.05 8.14 -11.70
CA ILE A 158 16.05 9.23 -10.71
C ILE A 158 17.48 9.75 -10.48
N ARG A 159 18.45 8.86 -10.30
CA ARG A 159 19.89 9.18 -10.16
C ARG A 159 20.44 9.92 -11.39
N ALA A 160 19.95 9.58 -12.58
CA ALA A 160 20.30 10.25 -13.84
C ALA A 160 19.58 11.61 -14.05
N GLY A 161 18.75 12.05 -13.10
CA GLY A 161 17.99 13.29 -13.20
C GLY A 161 16.83 13.26 -14.19
N LYS A 162 16.30 12.07 -14.50
CA LYS A 162 15.23 11.81 -15.47
C LYS A 162 13.95 11.32 -14.80
N ALA A 163 13.63 11.84 -13.62
CA ALA A 163 12.47 11.37 -12.84
C ALA A 163 11.13 11.70 -13.55
N GLU A 164 11.10 12.73 -14.39
CA GLU A 164 9.97 13.09 -15.26
C GLU A 164 9.74 12.11 -16.42
N GLU A 165 10.76 11.31 -16.78
CA GLU A 165 10.68 10.27 -17.80
C GLU A 165 10.19 8.91 -17.22
N LEU A 166 9.87 8.85 -15.93
CA LEU A 166 9.36 7.64 -15.29
C LEU A 166 7.98 7.26 -15.86
N SER A 167 7.86 6.00 -16.27
CA SER A 167 6.65 5.41 -16.84
C SER A 167 6.41 4.03 -16.25
N GLU A 168 5.13 3.66 -16.08
CA GLU A 168 4.75 2.30 -15.71
C GLU A 168 5.20 1.26 -16.75
N GLY A 169 5.50 1.68 -17.99
CA GLY A 169 6.01 0.80 -19.05
C GLY A 169 7.49 0.47 -18.95
N ASP A 170 8.24 1.10 -18.05
CA ASP A 170 9.71 0.93 -17.94
C ASP A 170 10.13 -0.42 -17.33
N THR A 171 9.22 -1.07 -16.62
CA THR A 171 9.49 -2.19 -15.71
C THR A 171 8.48 -3.32 -15.88
N MET A 172 8.70 -4.48 -15.25
CA MET A 172 7.83 -5.64 -15.42
C MET A 172 6.81 -5.80 -14.29
N TYR A 173 7.26 -5.86 -13.03
CA TYR A 173 6.48 -6.17 -11.82
C TYR A 173 6.32 -4.97 -10.88
N LEU A 174 7.32 -4.09 -10.78
CA LEU A 174 7.28 -2.90 -9.93
C LEU A 174 7.22 -1.62 -10.79
N GLY A 175 6.10 -0.92 -10.78
CA GLY A 175 5.91 0.32 -11.53
C GLY A 175 6.07 1.59 -10.70
N ALA A 176 6.44 2.69 -11.36
CA ALA A 176 6.36 4.05 -10.81
C ALA A 176 5.19 4.81 -11.47
N CYS A 177 4.22 5.25 -10.66
CA CYS A 177 3.05 5.99 -11.15
C CYS A 177 2.86 7.32 -10.40
N THR A 178 2.45 8.37 -11.11
CA THR A 178 2.12 9.68 -10.51
C THR A 178 0.97 9.56 -9.51
N LYS A 179 1.18 10.03 -8.27
CA LYS A 179 0.14 10.09 -7.24
C LYS A 179 -0.67 11.38 -7.37
N GLY A 180 -2.00 11.24 -7.38
CA GLY A 180 -2.95 12.27 -7.75
C GLY A 180 -2.80 13.62 -7.05
N VAL A 181 -2.45 14.64 -7.85
CA VAL A 181 -3.00 15.99 -7.73
C VAL A 181 -3.44 16.38 -9.14
N LYS A 182 -4.65 16.93 -9.31
CA LYS A 182 -5.03 17.61 -10.57
C LYS A 182 -3.84 18.46 -11.00
N ARG A 183 -3.37 18.34 -12.25
CA ARG A 183 -2.27 19.13 -12.83
C ARG A 183 -2.35 20.60 -12.37
N ARG A 184 -1.68 20.92 -11.28
CA ARG A 184 -1.54 22.24 -10.68
C ARG A 184 -0.10 22.37 -10.25
N CYS A 185 0.41 23.59 -10.30
CA CYS A 185 1.81 23.94 -10.06
C CYS A 185 2.30 23.58 -8.63
N ASP A 186 1.42 23.10 -7.76
CA ASP A 186 1.70 22.77 -6.35
C ASP A 186 1.99 21.27 -6.15
N ALA A 187 2.01 20.47 -7.23
CA ALA A 187 2.20 19.02 -7.21
C ALA A 187 3.66 18.56 -7.43
N PHE A 188 4.57 19.53 -7.59
CA PHE A 188 5.98 19.25 -7.75
C PHE A 188 6.62 18.94 -6.40
N VAL A 189 7.28 17.80 -6.30
CA VAL A 189 8.19 17.47 -5.21
C VAL A 189 9.62 17.79 -5.64
N THR A 190 10.46 18.13 -4.67
CA THR A 190 11.90 18.30 -4.90
C THR A 190 12.51 16.96 -5.30
N SER A 191 13.05 16.90 -6.51
CA SER A 191 14.01 15.89 -6.94
C SER A 191 15.41 16.54 -6.96
N PRO A 192 16.51 15.75 -6.93
CA PRO A 192 17.86 16.30 -6.85
C PRO A 192 18.24 17.26 -7.99
N PHE A 193 17.49 17.25 -9.11
CA PHE A 193 17.84 18.01 -10.32
C PHE A 193 16.76 19.01 -10.76
N LEU A 194 15.47 18.63 -10.75
CA LEU A 194 14.35 19.46 -11.19
C LEU A 194 13.07 19.18 -10.38
N PRO A 195 12.11 20.12 -10.30
CA PRO A 195 10.78 19.84 -9.75
C PRO A 195 10.05 18.81 -10.60
N VAL A 196 9.56 17.71 -9.99
CA VAL A 196 8.85 16.63 -10.69
C VAL A 196 7.57 16.22 -9.98
N TYR A 197 6.63 15.58 -10.68
CA TYR A 197 5.43 15.03 -10.03
C TYR A 197 5.80 13.93 -9.03
N SER A 198 5.08 13.89 -7.91
CA SER A 198 5.24 12.81 -6.92
C SER A 198 4.80 11.48 -7.51
N ASN A 199 5.70 10.48 -7.51
CA ASN A 199 5.37 9.12 -7.89
C ASN A 199 5.24 8.21 -6.66
N CYS A 200 4.59 7.07 -6.87
CA CYS A 200 4.49 5.98 -5.91
C CYS A 200 4.80 4.64 -6.59
N TYR A 201 5.30 3.70 -5.78
CA TYR A 201 5.49 2.32 -6.19
C TYR A 201 4.15 1.59 -6.24
N ILE A 202 3.96 0.81 -7.31
CA ILE A 202 2.75 0.00 -7.53
C ILE A 202 3.17 -1.39 -8.06
N PRO A 203 2.46 -2.48 -7.70
CA PRO A 203 2.61 -3.75 -8.40
C PRO A 203 1.93 -3.66 -9.78
N LYS A 204 2.46 -4.42 -10.76
CA LYS A 204 1.92 -4.52 -12.12
C LYS A 204 1.16 -5.82 -12.35
#